data_AF-A2BLF8-F1
#
_entry.id   AF-A2BLF8-F1
#
_cell.length_a   1.000
_cell.length_b   1.000
_cell.length_c   1.000
_cell.angle_alpha   90.00
_cell.angle_beta   90.00
_cell.angle_gamma   90.00
#
_symmetry.space_group_name_H-M   'P 1'
#
loop_
_entity.id
_entity.type
_entity.pdbx_description
1 polymer ?
#
loop_
_entity_poly.entity_id
_entity_poly.type
_entity_poly.pdbx_seq_one_letter_code
_entity_poly.pdbx_strand_id
1 'polypeptide(L)'
;MRESAWSTGLGKASQQAIELVRRAIKLLAQIEDDLLAIESSLFSRRLENDLAELARVLEMLVDAGFDAAVAYAEKAKLLARYAAAVRNRMEALHSMRGLSRVRDEIMGHIGEIRLYLDGVEKGLSSSLARGLHG
;
A
#
# COMPACT_ATOMS: atom_id res chain seq x y z
N MET A 1 37.29 5.73 19.78
CA MET A 1 36.52 5.21 18.62
C MET A 1 35.21 4.60 19.12
N ARG A 2 34.14 5.40 19.26
CA ARG A 2 32.79 4.96 19.69
C ARG A 2 31.68 5.59 18.84
N GLU A 3 31.97 5.92 17.58
CA GLU A 3 31.02 6.60 16.68
C GLU A 3 30.34 5.67 15.66
N SER A 4 30.74 4.40 15.56
CA SER A 4 30.28 3.53 14.45
C SER A 4 28.96 2.80 14.67
N ALA A 5 28.50 2.63 15.92
CA ALA A 5 27.28 1.86 16.22
C ALA A 5 25.99 2.66 15.99
N TRP A 6 26.03 3.99 16.20
CA TRP A 6 24.87 4.86 16.03
C TRP A 6 24.61 5.20 14.56
N SER A 7 25.66 5.36 13.75
CA SER A 7 25.53 5.60 12.30
C SER A 7 25.02 4.37 11.54
N THR A 8 25.38 3.15 11.98
CA THR A 8 24.89 1.90 11.37
C THR A 8 23.44 1.58 11.72
N GLY A 9 22.96 1.94 12.92
CA GLY A 9 21.56 1.75 13.32
C GLY A 9 20.58 2.63 12.53
N LEU A 10 20.92 3.91 12.36
CA LEU A 10 20.12 4.88 11.58
C LEU A 10 20.12 4.56 10.07
N GLY A 11 21.23 4.05 9.54
CA GLY A 11 21.32 3.59 8.14
C GLY A 11 20.43 2.37 7.85
N LYS A 12 20.34 1.42 8.78
CA LYS A 12 19.51 0.21 8.60
C LYS A 12 18.01 0.51 8.68
N ALA A 13 17.59 1.35 9.62
CA ALA A 13 16.19 1.75 9.75
C ALA A 13 15.68 2.53 8.52
N SER A 14 16.51 3.44 7.99
CA SER A 14 16.16 4.20 6.78
C SER A 14 16.11 3.32 5.53
N GLN A 15 17.00 2.33 5.40
CA GLN A 15 16.99 1.40 4.28
C GLN A 15 15.79 0.44 4.33
N GLN A 16 15.42 -0.03 5.53
CA GLN A 16 14.21 -0.82 5.73
C GLN A 16 12.95 -0.04 5.34
N ALA A 17 12.84 1.22 5.74
CA ALA A 17 11.72 2.09 5.36
C ALA A 17 11.61 2.24 3.82
N ILE A 18 12.74 2.44 3.13
CA ILE A 18 12.76 2.55 1.66
C ILE A 18 12.27 1.27 1.00
N GLU A 19 12.70 0.10 1.50
CA GLU A 19 12.25 -1.18 0.97
C GLU A 19 10.74 -1.39 1.18
N LEU A 20 10.22 -1.02 2.35
CA LEU A 20 8.78 -1.06 2.63
C LEU A 20 7.98 -0.14 1.71
N VAL A 21 8.43 1.09 1.48
CA VAL A 21 7.79 2.03 0.54
C VAL A 21 7.77 1.46 -0.86
N ARG A 22 8.90 0.94 -1.36
CA ARG A 22 8.97 0.31 -2.70
C ARG A 22 8.06 -0.90 -2.82
N ARG A 23 8.00 -1.73 -1.78
CA ARG A 23 7.08 -2.87 -1.72
C ARG A 23 5.62 -2.41 -1.78
N ALA A 24 5.25 -1.39 -1.03
CA ALA A 24 3.90 -0.83 -1.04
C ALA A 24 3.54 -0.24 -2.43
N ILE A 25 4.47 0.49 -3.06
CA ILE A 25 4.30 1.03 -4.43
C ILE A 25 4.10 -0.10 -5.45
N LYS A 26 4.85 -1.20 -5.33
CA LYS A 26 4.69 -2.37 -6.20
C LYS A 26 3.32 -3.05 -5.98
N LEU A 27 2.89 -3.19 -4.74
CA LEU A 27 1.56 -3.73 -4.41
C LEU A 27 0.45 -2.84 -4.99
N LEU A 28 0.57 -1.52 -4.90
CA LEU A 28 -0.40 -0.61 -5.53
C LEU A 28 -0.49 -0.82 -7.04
N ALA A 29 0.64 -1.00 -7.73
CA ALA A 29 0.62 -1.27 -9.17
C ALA A 29 -0.08 -2.60 -9.49
N GLN A 30 0.18 -3.64 -8.68
CA GLN A 30 -0.53 -4.91 -8.83
C GLN A 30 -2.03 -4.77 -8.58
N ILE A 31 -2.44 -3.98 -7.59
CA ILE A 31 -3.85 -3.70 -7.29
C ILE A 31 -4.50 -2.92 -8.44
N GLU A 32 -3.80 -1.96 -9.03
CA GLU A 32 -4.27 -1.22 -10.21
C GLU A 32 -4.51 -2.17 -11.39
N ASP A 33 -3.59 -3.10 -11.65
CA ASP A 33 -3.75 -4.15 -12.67
C ASP A 33 -4.93 -5.09 -12.34
N ASP A 34 -5.06 -5.49 -11.08
CA ASP A 34 -6.18 -6.30 -10.61
C ASP A 34 -7.52 -5.56 -10.79
N LEU A 35 -7.56 -4.23 -10.63
CA LEU A 35 -8.75 -3.42 -10.85
C LEU A 35 -9.06 -3.24 -12.34
N LEU A 36 -8.06 -3.21 -13.22
CA LEU A 36 -8.28 -3.27 -14.67
C LEU A 36 -8.92 -4.61 -15.06
N ALA A 37 -8.52 -5.69 -14.39
CA ALA A 37 -9.07 -7.04 -14.55
C ALA A 37 -10.08 -7.41 -13.45
N ILE A 38 -10.88 -6.45 -12.96
CA ILE A 38 -11.66 -6.57 -11.72
C ILE A 38 -12.55 -7.83 -11.63
N GLU A 39 -13.13 -8.29 -12.73
CA GLU A 39 -13.93 -9.51 -12.72
C GLU A 39 -13.08 -10.72 -12.29
N SER A 40 -11.96 -10.94 -12.99
CA SER A 40 -11.07 -12.06 -12.71
C SER A 40 -10.40 -11.94 -11.33
N SER A 41 -9.93 -10.75 -10.95
CA SER A 41 -9.22 -10.54 -9.68
C SER A 41 -10.14 -10.66 -8.47
N LEU A 42 -11.38 -10.16 -8.57
CA LEU A 42 -12.37 -10.24 -7.51
C LEU A 42 -12.75 -11.70 -7.25
N PHE A 43 -13.16 -12.46 -8.27
CA PHE A 43 -13.60 -13.85 -8.07
C PHE A 43 -12.44 -14.83 -7.78
N SER A 44 -11.19 -14.48 -8.10
CA SER A 44 -10.00 -15.23 -7.66
C SER A 44 -9.50 -14.83 -6.26
N ARG A 45 -10.18 -13.90 -5.57
CA ARG A 45 -9.79 -13.34 -4.27
C ARG A 45 -8.45 -12.61 -4.28
N ARG A 46 -7.90 -12.31 -5.45
CA ARG A 46 -6.59 -11.68 -5.59
C ARG A 46 -6.61 -10.24 -5.10
N LEU A 47 -7.65 -9.50 -5.48
CA LEU A 47 -7.86 -8.11 -5.05
C LEU A 47 -7.96 -7.98 -3.52
N GLU A 48 -8.74 -8.84 -2.85
CA GLU A 48 -8.88 -8.80 -1.38
C GLU A 48 -7.56 -9.15 -0.67
N ASN A 49 -6.79 -10.10 -1.22
CA ASN A 49 -5.49 -10.50 -0.67
C ASN A 49 -4.44 -9.41 -0.85
N ASP A 50 -4.35 -8.79 -2.02
CA ASP A 50 -3.37 -7.75 -2.30
C ASP A 50 -3.66 -6.47 -1.48
N LEU A 51 -4.94 -6.12 -1.30
CA LEU A 51 -5.35 -5.03 -0.40
C LEU A 51 -5.00 -5.31 1.06
N ALA A 52 -5.20 -6.55 1.53
CA ALA A 52 -4.82 -6.96 2.88
C ALA A 52 -3.30 -6.93 3.09
N GLU A 53 -2.53 -7.36 2.09
CA GLU A 53 -1.07 -7.30 2.12
C GLU A 53 -0.56 -5.86 2.07
N LEU A 54 -1.18 -4.99 1.26
CA LEU A 54 -0.88 -3.55 1.27
C LEU A 54 -1.10 -2.96 2.65
N ALA A 55 -2.21 -3.28 3.33
CA ALA A 55 -2.47 -2.83 4.69
C ALA A 55 -1.35 -3.26 5.65
N ARG A 56 -0.93 -4.53 5.58
CA ARG A 56 0.15 -5.07 6.41
C ARG A 56 1.48 -4.34 6.18
N VAL A 57 1.81 -4.02 4.93
CA VAL A 57 3.04 -3.26 4.61
C VAL A 57 2.95 -1.82 5.13
N LEU A 58 1.78 -1.19 5.07
CA LEU A 58 1.56 0.15 5.63
C LEU A 58 1.67 0.14 7.17
N GLU A 59 1.21 -0.90 7.86
CA GLU A 59 1.44 -1.08 9.30
C GLU A 59 2.93 -1.19 9.63
N MET A 60 3.70 -1.94 8.83
CA MET A 60 5.15 -1.99 9.00
C MET A 60 5.82 -0.63 8.81
N LEU A 61 5.25 0.26 8.00
CA LEU A 61 5.70 1.66 7.90
C LEU A 61 5.37 2.47 9.16
N VAL A 62 4.21 2.24 9.79
CA VAL A 62 3.90 2.83 11.10
C VAL A 62 4.95 2.41 12.13
N ASP A 63 5.27 1.11 12.20
CA ASP A 63 6.29 0.59 13.11
C ASP A 63 7.68 1.18 12.84
N ALA A 64 7.94 1.60 11.60
CA ALA A 64 9.17 2.29 11.18
C ALA A 64 9.15 3.82 11.44
N GLY A 65 8.11 4.35 12.08
CA GLY A 65 7.99 5.76 12.46
C GLY A 65 7.23 6.65 11.47
N PHE A 66 6.53 6.06 10.49
CA PHE A 66 5.67 6.81 9.56
C PHE A 66 4.22 6.80 10.06
N ASP A 67 3.94 7.53 11.13
CA ASP A 67 2.63 7.53 11.81
C ASP A 67 1.46 7.81 10.87
N ALA A 68 1.65 8.69 9.88
CA ALA A 68 0.63 9.01 8.87
C ALA A 68 0.16 7.77 8.07
N ALA A 69 0.99 6.71 7.98
CA ALA A 69 0.63 5.47 7.31
C ALA A 69 -0.55 4.75 7.98
N VAL A 70 -0.86 5.01 9.26
CA VAL A 70 -1.95 4.34 9.98
C VAL A 70 -3.31 4.54 9.30
N ALA A 71 -3.58 5.76 8.84
CA ALA A 71 -4.84 6.08 8.17
C ALA A 71 -4.97 5.34 6.83
N TYR A 72 -3.85 5.16 6.12
CA TYR A 72 -3.81 4.45 4.85
C TYR A 72 -3.85 2.93 5.05
N ALA A 73 -3.26 2.40 6.13
CA ALA A 73 -3.39 1.00 6.51
C ALA A 73 -4.85 0.64 6.80
N GLU A 74 -5.55 1.42 7.62
CA GLU A 74 -6.97 1.23 7.90
C GLU A 74 -7.83 1.36 6.62
N LYS A 75 -7.50 2.31 5.75
CA LYS A 75 -8.14 2.44 4.44
C LYS A 75 -7.98 1.17 3.60
N ALA A 76 -6.77 0.63 3.50
CA ALA A 76 -6.50 -0.61 2.76
C ALA A 76 -7.26 -1.81 3.36
N LYS A 77 -7.35 -1.93 4.70
CA LYS A 77 -8.17 -2.96 5.37
C LYS A 77 -9.65 -2.84 5.02
N LEU A 78 -10.18 -1.62 5.03
CA LEU A 78 -11.58 -1.36 4.68
C LEU A 78 -11.86 -1.71 3.22
N LEU A 79 -10.94 -1.38 2.30
CA LEU A 79 -11.04 -1.78 0.90
C LEU A 79 -11.02 -3.30 0.73
N ALA A 80 -10.15 -4.02 1.45
CA ALA A 80 -10.11 -5.48 1.40
C ALA A 80 -11.45 -6.10 1.83
N ARG A 81 -12.03 -5.60 2.93
CA ARG A 81 -13.36 -6.02 3.41
C ARG A 81 -14.46 -5.65 2.41
N TYR A 82 -14.36 -4.48 1.79
CA TYR A 82 -15.31 -4.04 0.77
C TYR A 82 -15.27 -4.95 -0.47
N ALA A 83 -14.08 -5.26 -0.99
CA ALA A 83 -13.91 -6.19 -2.09
C ALA A 83 -14.51 -7.57 -1.77
N ALA A 84 -14.21 -8.13 -0.59
CA ALA A 84 -14.78 -9.40 -0.14
C ALA A 84 -16.32 -9.36 -0.05
N ALA A 85 -16.89 -8.27 0.47
CA ALA A 85 -18.33 -8.08 0.56
C ALA A 85 -19.00 -7.97 -0.82
N VAL A 86 -18.38 -7.24 -1.75
CA VAL A 86 -18.86 -7.13 -3.14
C VAL A 86 -18.84 -8.51 -3.81
N ARG A 87 -17.73 -9.26 -3.70
CA ARG A 87 -17.61 -10.61 -4.24
C ARG A 87 -18.74 -11.50 -3.74
N ASN A 88 -18.91 -11.60 -2.42
CA ASN A 88 -19.97 -12.41 -1.81
C ASN A 88 -21.37 -12.00 -2.29
N ARG A 89 -21.62 -10.70 -2.45
CA ARG A 89 -22.90 -10.19 -2.97
C ARG A 89 -23.13 -10.59 -4.42
N MET A 90 -22.10 -10.47 -5.27
CA MET A 90 -22.21 -10.81 -6.69
C MET A 90 -22.37 -12.32 -6.89
N GLU A 91 -21.67 -13.14 -6.10
CA GLU A 91 -21.87 -14.59 -6.03
C GLU A 91 -23.32 -14.92 -5.65
N ALA A 92 -23.87 -14.29 -4.60
CA ALA A 92 -25.23 -14.54 -4.13
C ALA A 92 -26.32 -14.10 -5.12
N LEU A 93 -26.09 -13.01 -5.87
CA LEU A 93 -27.05 -12.46 -6.83
C LEU A 93 -26.85 -13.00 -8.26
N HIS A 94 -25.80 -13.79 -8.51
CA HIS A 94 -25.37 -14.20 -9.84
C HIS A 94 -25.32 -13.02 -10.84
N SER A 95 -24.84 -11.86 -10.39
CA SER A 95 -24.85 -10.63 -11.17
C SER A 95 -23.58 -9.82 -10.96
N MET A 96 -23.01 -9.34 -12.06
CA MET A 96 -21.83 -8.47 -12.08
C MET A 96 -22.21 -6.98 -12.23
N ARG A 97 -23.49 -6.65 -12.06
CA ARG A 97 -23.96 -5.27 -12.22
C ARG A 97 -23.30 -4.35 -11.19
N GLY A 98 -22.71 -3.26 -11.67
CA GLY A 98 -22.05 -2.25 -10.82
C GLY A 98 -20.57 -2.51 -10.55
N LEU A 99 -19.98 -3.56 -11.15
CA LEU A 99 -18.54 -3.86 -11.01
C LEU A 99 -17.64 -2.68 -11.44
N SER A 100 -18.02 -1.95 -12.49
CA SER A 100 -17.28 -0.74 -12.92
C SER A 100 -17.27 0.35 -11.86
N ARG A 101 -18.40 0.56 -11.17
CA ARG A 101 -18.48 1.52 -10.07
C ARG A 101 -17.61 1.10 -8.89
N VAL A 102 -17.63 -0.19 -8.55
CA VAL A 102 -16.76 -0.74 -7.49
C VAL A 102 -15.29 -0.53 -7.86
N ARG A 103 -14.91 -0.81 -9.11
CA ARG A 103 -13.56 -0.54 -9.62
C ARG A 103 -13.18 0.92 -9.43
N ASP A 104 -14.02 1.83 -9.90
CA ASP A 104 -13.70 3.27 -9.88
C ASP A 104 -13.62 3.82 -8.44
N GLU A 105 -14.48 3.34 -7.53
CA GLU A 105 -14.42 3.67 -6.11
C GLU A 105 -13.11 3.19 -5.45
N ILE A 106 -12.72 1.94 -5.68
CA ILE A 106 -11.46 1.41 -5.14
C ILE A 106 -10.26 2.16 -5.77
N MET A 107 -10.28 2.38 -7.09
CA MET A 107 -9.23 3.13 -7.80
C MET A 107 -9.02 4.52 -7.22
N GLY A 108 -10.08 5.24 -6.85
CA GLY A 108 -9.97 6.55 -6.20
C GLY A 108 -9.17 6.48 -4.90
N HIS A 109 -9.46 5.50 -4.05
CA HIS A 109 -8.74 5.32 -2.78
C HIS A 109 -7.31 4.81 -2.96
N ILE A 110 -7.06 3.96 -3.95
CA ILE A 110 -5.71 3.53 -4.33
C ILE A 110 -4.87 4.73 -4.78
N GLY A 111 -5.46 5.67 -5.54
CA GLY A 111 -4.81 6.93 -5.91
C GLY A 111 -4.40 7.77 -4.70
N GLU A 112 -5.23 7.84 -3.65
CA GLU A 112 -4.89 8.56 -2.42
C GLU A 112 -3.71 7.91 -1.66
N ILE A 113 -3.66 6.57 -1.62
CA ILE A 113 -2.53 5.84 -1.00
C ILE A 113 -1.25 6.02 -1.83
N ARG A 114 -1.36 6.02 -3.17
CA ARG A 114 -0.23 6.29 -4.08
C ARG A 114 0.38 7.66 -3.79
N LEU A 115 -0.45 8.71 -3.76
CA LEU A 115 0.03 10.08 -3.51
C LEU A 115 0.78 10.20 -2.18
N TYR A 116 0.31 9.50 -1.15
CA TYR A 116 1.00 9.42 0.13
C TYR A 116 2.38 8.77 0.00
N LEU A 117 2.45 7.58 -0.59
CA LEU A 117 3.69 6.82 -0.74
C LEU A 117 4.72 7.55 -1.62
N ASP A 118 4.28 8.20 -2.69
CA ASP A 118 5.14 9.04 -3.53
C ASP A 118 5.74 10.20 -2.72
N GLY A 119 4.96 10.80 -1.82
CA GLY A 119 5.42 11.84 -0.90
C GLY A 119 6.49 11.31 0.06
N VAL A 120 6.27 10.13 0.63
CA VAL A 120 7.23 9.46 1.51
C VAL A 120 8.52 9.11 0.77
N GLU A 121 8.44 8.54 -0.43
CA GLU A 121 9.59 8.16 -1.24
C GLU A 121 10.47 9.37 -1.59
N LYS A 122 9.83 10.49 -2.00
CA LYS A 122 10.52 11.76 -2.27
C LYS A 122 11.22 12.29 -1.02
N GLY A 123 10.56 12.24 0.14
CA GLY A 123 11.11 12.68 1.42
C GLY A 123 12.33 11.86 1.86
N LEU A 124 12.26 10.54 1.70
CA LEU A 124 13.36 9.61 1.99
C LEU A 124 14.55 9.83 1.05
N SER A 125 14.30 9.91 -0.26
CA SER A 125 15.35 10.15 -1.26
C SER A 125 16.08 11.48 -1.05
N SER A 126 15.34 12.54 -0.71
CA SER A 126 15.91 13.86 -0.40
C SER A 126 16.78 13.84 0.85
N SER A 127 16.42 13.04 1.85
CA SER A 127 17.15 12.95 3.11
C SER A 127 18.45 12.17 2.96
N LEU A 128 18.45 11.10 2.17
CA LEU A 128 19.67 10.36 1.81
C LEU A 128 20.65 11.22 1.00
N ALA A 129 20.16 12.00 0.03
CA ALA A 129 21.01 12.88 -0.78
C ALA A 129 21.74 13.92 0.09
N ARG A 130 21.07 14.48 1.11
CA ARG A 130 21.69 15.43 2.04
C ARG A 130 22.70 14.80 2.99
N GLY A 131 22.47 13.56 3.42
CA GLY A 131 23.38 12.82 4.31
C GLY A 131 24.70 12.40 3.66
N LEU A 132 24.79 12.39 2.33
CA LEU A 132 26.01 12.06 1.58
C LEU A 132 26.93 13.28 1.33
N HIS A 133 26.46 14.50 1.64
CA HIS A 133 27.20 15.74 1.45
C HIS A 133 27.60 16.45 2.76
N GLY A 134 27.39 15.80 3.91
CA GLY A 134 27.70 16.32 5.25
C GLY A 134 28.91 15.65 5.89
#